data_AF-A0A076PPG9-F1
#
_entry.id   AF-A0A076PPG9-F1
#
_cell.length_a   1.000
_cell.length_b   1.000
_cell.length_c   1.000
_cell.angle_alpha   90.00
_cell.angle_beta   90.00
_cell.angle_gamma   90.00
#
_symmetry.space_group_name_H-M   'P 1'
#
loop_
_entity.id
_entity.type
_entity.pdbx_description
1 polymer ?
#
loop_
_entity_poly.entity_id
_entity_poly.type
_entity_poly.pdbx_seq_one_letter_code
_entity_poly.pdbx_strand_id
1 'polypeptide(L)'
;MTAAAKIAAALALALLLSLAGNVGLVLMYVGQRDAATLARSDANHAADKESLARAGADVCTKAVDALLLAGEGLKQERDQARAQAAAIAAGHKARADKILSTPAAVPGDACASAQARVAELLASRKTGGGQ
;
A
#
# COMPACT_ATOMS: atom_id res chain seq x y z
N MET A 1 -80.30 43.35 -11.99
CA MET A 1 -79.16 43.20 -11.06
C MET A 1 -78.82 44.56 -10.48
N THR A 2 -78.79 44.70 -9.16
CA THR A 2 -78.46 45.96 -8.47
C THR A 2 -76.96 46.27 -8.64
N ALA A 3 -76.59 47.57 -8.57
CA ALA A 3 -75.19 47.99 -8.69
C ALA A 3 -74.25 47.30 -7.69
N ALA A 4 -74.74 47.03 -6.47
CA ALA A 4 -74.02 46.31 -5.43
C ALA A 4 -73.62 44.88 -5.85
N ALA A 5 -74.50 44.14 -6.55
CA ALA A 5 -74.21 42.78 -7.00
C ALA A 5 -73.09 42.76 -8.06
N LYS A 6 -73.01 43.78 -8.92
CA LYS A 6 -71.96 43.91 -9.94
C LYS A 6 -70.59 44.19 -9.31
N ILE A 7 -70.55 45.04 -8.28
CA ILE A 7 -69.32 45.38 -7.55
C ILE A 7 -68.80 44.17 -6.78
N ALA A 8 -69.67 43.45 -6.08
CA ALA A 8 -69.31 42.22 -5.37
C ALA A 8 -68.73 41.15 -6.31
N ALA A 9 -69.34 40.96 -7.49
CA ALA A 9 -68.85 40.03 -8.50
C ALA A 9 -67.46 40.44 -9.05
N ALA A 10 -67.24 41.73 -9.30
CA ALA A 10 -65.96 42.24 -9.77
C ALA A 10 -64.83 42.06 -8.73
N LEU A 11 -65.12 42.32 -7.45
CA LEU A 11 -64.19 42.10 -6.34
C LEU A 11 -63.85 40.61 -6.17
N ALA A 12 -64.85 39.75 -6.23
CA ALA A 12 -64.65 38.30 -6.17
C ALA A 12 -63.75 37.80 -7.31
N LEU A 13 -63.99 38.30 -8.53
CA LEU A 13 -63.17 37.95 -9.69
C LEU A 13 -61.71 38.42 -9.52
N ALA A 14 -61.52 39.65 -9.05
CA ALA A 14 -60.18 40.20 -8.78
C ALA A 14 -59.43 39.38 -7.72
N LEU A 15 -60.12 38.95 -6.65
CA LEU A 15 -59.53 38.13 -5.61
C LEU A 15 -59.12 36.75 -6.13
N LEU A 16 -59.98 36.12 -6.95
CA LEU A 16 -59.68 34.83 -7.57
C LEU A 16 -58.48 34.90 -8.51
N LEU A 17 -58.38 35.96 -9.32
CA LEU A 17 -57.22 36.20 -10.19
C LEU A 17 -55.93 36.38 -9.39
N SER A 18 -56.00 37.12 -8.28
CA SER A 18 -54.86 37.29 -7.37
C SER A 18 -54.42 35.96 -6.75
N LEU A 19 -55.36 35.17 -6.22
CA LEU A 19 -55.09 33.85 -5.65
C LEU A 19 -54.47 32.90 -6.69
N ALA A 20 -55.04 32.84 -7.89
CA ALA A 20 -54.52 32.01 -8.96
C ALA A 20 -53.09 32.41 -9.37
N GLY A 21 -52.81 33.72 -9.45
CA GLY A 21 -51.47 34.23 -9.71
C GLY A 21 -50.47 33.83 -8.62
N ASN A 22 -50.84 33.95 -7.35
CA ASN A 22 -49.99 33.55 -6.23
C ASN A 22 -49.72 32.04 -6.23
N VAL A 23 -50.74 31.21 -6.47
CA VAL A 23 -50.56 29.75 -6.58
C VAL A 23 -49.64 29.40 -7.74
N GLY A 24 -49.80 30.04 -8.90
CA GLY A 24 -48.92 29.85 -10.05
C GLY A 24 -47.45 30.19 -9.73
N LEU A 25 -47.22 31.33 -9.06
CA LEU A 25 -45.87 31.73 -8.63
C LEU A 25 -45.26 30.74 -7.64
N VAL A 26 -46.03 30.26 -6.67
CA VAL A 26 -45.56 29.25 -5.70
C VAL A 26 -45.18 27.95 -6.40
N LEU A 27 -46.00 27.46 -7.33
CA LEU A 27 -45.70 26.23 -8.06
C LEU A 27 -44.42 26.34 -8.90
N MET A 28 -44.22 27.48 -9.58
CA MET A 28 -43.00 27.75 -10.33
C MET A 28 -41.76 27.83 -9.42
N TYR A 29 -41.88 28.53 -8.29
CA TYR A 29 -40.79 28.66 -7.33
C TYR A 29 -40.42 27.30 -6.71
N VAL A 30 -41.41 26.50 -6.30
CA VAL A 30 -41.18 25.18 -5.72
C VAL A 30 -40.51 24.27 -6.75
N GLY A 31 -41.00 24.24 -8.00
CA GLY A 31 -40.36 23.45 -9.05
C GLY A 31 -38.91 23.84 -9.32
N GLN A 32 -38.60 25.14 -9.37
CA GLN A 32 -37.22 25.62 -9.53
C GLN A 32 -36.35 25.26 -8.33
N ARG A 33 -36.87 25.39 -7.11
CA ARG A 33 -36.16 25.06 -5.87
C ARG A 33 -35.85 23.57 -5.79
N ASP A 34 -36.79 22.71 -6.15
CA ASP A 34 -36.60 21.27 -6.13
C ASP A 34 -35.56 20.84 -7.16
N ALA A 35 -35.61 21.40 -8.38
CA ALA A 35 -34.59 21.16 -9.40
C ALA A 35 -33.18 21.59 -8.93
N ALA A 36 -33.07 22.75 -8.29
CA ALA A 36 -31.79 23.23 -7.76
C ALA A 36 -31.28 22.36 -6.60
N THR A 37 -32.19 21.88 -5.75
CA THR A 37 -31.85 20.99 -4.62
C THR A 37 -31.37 19.63 -5.12
N LEU A 38 -32.06 19.07 -6.11
CA LEU A 38 -31.68 17.80 -6.72
C LEU A 38 -30.33 17.91 -7.42
N ALA A 39 -30.13 18.95 -8.25
CA ALA A 39 -28.85 19.19 -8.92
C ALA A 39 -27.69 19.34 -7.93
N ARG A 40 -27.92 20.01 -6.79
CA ARG A 40 -26.90 20.14 -5.74
C ARG A 40 -26.63 18.82 -5.02
N SER A 41 -27.67 18.03 -4.77
CA SER A 41 -27.52 16.69 -4.19
C SER A 41 -26.71 15.78 -5.12
N ASP A 42 -27.01 15.78 -6.41
CA ASP A 42 -26.31 14.98 -7.42
C ASP A 42 -24.83 15.40 -7.55
N ALA A 43 -24.57 16.71 -7.55
CA ALA A 43 -23.21 17.24 -7.58
C ALA A 43 -22.40 16.82 -6.34
N ASN A 44 -23.00 16.89 -5.15
CA ASN A 44 -22.36 16.42 -3.91
C ASN A 44 -22.08 14.92 -3.95
N HIS A 45 -23.06 14.11 -4.38
CA HIS A 45 -22.87 12.67 -4.52
C HIS A 45 -21.79 12.30 -5.55
N ALA A 46 -21.68 13.04 -6.64
CA ALA A 46 -20.61 12.86 -7.61
C ALA A 46 -19.24 13.19 -7.00
N ALA A 47 -19.13 14.31 -6.29
CA ALA A 47 -17.90 14.71 -5.60
C ALA A 47 -17.49 13.71 -4.52
N ASP A 48 -18.45 13.17 -3.76
CA ASP A 48 -18.20 12.14 -2.75
C ASP A 48 -17.65 10.86 -3.39
N LYS A 49 -18.25 10.39 -4.48
CA LYS A 49 -17.76 9.21 -5.23
C LYS A 49 -16.35 9.42 -5.76
N GLU A 50 -16.07 10.59 -6.31
CA GLU A 50 -14.75 10.94 -6.83
C GLU A 50 -13.69 11.00 -5.72
N SER A 51 -14.03 11.61 -4.57
CA SER A 51 -13.14 11.66 -3.41
C SER A 51 -12.85 10.26 -2.85
N LEU A 52 -13.86 9.39 -2.77
CA LEU A 52 -13.71 8.00 -2.33
C LEU A 52 -12.82 7.21 -3.30
N ALA A 53 -13.01 7.39 -4.60
CA ALA A 53 -12.18 6.74 -5.62
C ALA A 53 -10.72 7.17 -5.52
N ARG A 54 -10.46 8.47 -5.34
CA ARG A 54 -9.10 9.00 -5.12
C ARG A 54 -8.48 8.46 -3.84
N ALA A 55 -9.24 8.43 -2.74
CA ALA A 55 -8.77 7.89 -1.47
C ALA A 55 -8.40 6.41 -1.60
N GLY A 56 -9.23 5.61 -2.29
CA GLY A 56 -8.92 4.21 -2.58
C GLY A 56 -7.64 4.04 -3.41
N ALA A 57 -7.47 4.84 -4.47
CA ALA A 57 -6.28 4.81 -5.30
C ALA A 57 -4.99 5.20 -4.54
N ASP A 58 -5.08 6.19 -3.65
CA ASP A 58 -3.96 6.63 -2.79
C ASP A 58 -3.53 5.51 -1.82
N VAL A 59 -4.49 4.81 -1.21
CA VAL A 59 -4.20 3.65 -0.35
C VAL A 59 -3.51 2.53 -1.14
N CYS A 60 -4.00 2.20 -2.33
CA CYS A 60 -3.38 1.19 -3.18
C CYS A 60 -1.94 1.58 -3.57
N THR A 61 -1.73 2.85 -3.93
CA THR A 61 -0.40 3.36 -4.31
C THR A 61 0.58 3.26 -3.15
N LYS A 62 0.17 3.73 -1.95
CA LYS A 62 0.98 3.64 -0.73
C LYS A 62 1.32 2.19 -0.34
N ALA A 63 0.37 1.27 -0.51
CA ALA A 63 0.61 -0.14 -0.25
C ALA A 63 1.63 -0.75 -1.21
N VAL A 64 1.57 -0.40 -2.50
CA VAL A 64 2.55 -0.84 -3.51
C VAL A 64 3.93 -0.26 -3.21
N ASP A 65 4.02 1.03 -2.88
CA ASP A 65 5.29 1.67 -2.50
C ASP A 65 5.90 0.99 -1.27
N ALA A 66 5.11 0.73 -0.23
CA ALA A 66 5.58 0.02 0.96
C ALA A 66 6.07 -1.41 0.64
N LEU A 67 5.39 -2.12 -0.28
CA LEU A 67 5.80 -3.45 -0.72
C LEU A 67 7.12 -3.41 -1.50
N LEU A 68 7.33 -2.39 -2.34
CA LEU A 68 8.58 -2.19 -3.07
C LEU A 68 9.75 -1.93 -2.11
N LEU A 69 9.57 -1.03 -1.13
CA LEU A 69 10.59 -0.77 -0.11
C LEU A 69 10.95 -2.02 0.69
N ALA A 70 9.95 -2.82 1.10
CA ALA A 70 10.19 -4.08 1.80
C ALA A 70 10.95 -5.09 0.92
N GLY A 71 10.61 -5.14 -0.36
CA GLY A 71 11.29 -6.00 -1.35
C GLY A 71 12.76 -5.62 -1.56
N GLU A 72 13.07 -4.32 -1.60
CA GLU A 72 14.45 -3.83 -1.69
C GLU A 72 15.28 -4.18 -0.46
N GLY A 73 14.69 -4.02 0.74
CA GLY A 73 15.33 -4.45 1.99
C GLY A 73 15.65 -5.94 2.00
N LEU A 74 14.67 -6.78 1.66
CA LEU A 74 14.85 -8.23 1.60
C LEU A 74 15.90 -8.64 0.56
N LYS A 75 15.96 -7.95 -0.59
CA LYS A 75 16.99 -8.19 -1.60
C LYS A 75 18.39 -7.90 -1.04
N GLN A 76 18.56 -6.76 -0.37
CA GLN A 76 19.84 -6.39 0.23
C GLN A 76 20.29 -7.39 1.30
N GLU A 77 19.39 -7.80 2.19
CA GLU A 77 19.68 -8.83 3.21
C GLU A 77 20.06 -10.17 2.58
N ARG A 78 19.33 -10.62 1.56
CA ARG A 78 19.66 -11.85 0.83
C ARG A 78 21.02 -11.79 0.16
N ASP A 79 21.35 -10.66 -0.47
CA ASP A 79 22.61 -10.51 -1.17
C ASP A 79 23.79 -10.46 -0.19
N GLN A 80 23.62 -9.85 0.98
CA GLN A 80 24.60 -9.95 2.07
C GLN A 80 24.75 -11.38 2.58
N ALA A 81 23.66 -12.10 2.84
CA ALA A 81 23.70 -13.49 3.30
C ALA A 81 24.39 -14.40 2.26
N ARG A 82 24.10 -14.20 0.97
CA ARG A 82 24.77 -14.91 -0.14
C ARG A 82 26.26 -14.60 -0.19
N ALA A 83 26.65 -13.34 -0.02
CA ALA A 83 28.05 -12.93 -0.01
C ALA A 83 28.81 -13.56 1.18
N GLN A 84 28.21 -13.58 2.38
CA GLN A 84 28.79 -14.23 3.56
C GLN A 84 28.94 -15.75 3.34
N ALA A 85 27.89 -16.41 2.83
CA ALA A 85 27.96 -17.83 2.51
C ALA A 85 29.04 -18.14 1.44
N ALA A 86 29.18 -17.29 0.42
CA ALA A 86 30.22 -17.40 -0.58
C ALA A 86 31.63 -17.24 0.02
N ALA A 87 31.81 -16.30 0.94
CA ALA A 87 33.08 -16.11 1.64
C ALA A 87 33.46 -17.33 2.51
N ILE A 88 32.49 -17.87 3.26
CA ILE A 88 32.69 -19.09 4.06
C ILE A 88 33.05 -20.26 3.15
N ALA A 89 32.32 -20.45 2.04
CA ALA A 89 32.60 -21.50 1.08
C ALA A 89 33.99 -21.36 0.43
N ALA A 90 34.42 -20.12 0.12
CA ALA A 90 35.76 -19.86 -0.39
C ALA A 90 36.85 -20.23 0.64
N GLY A 91 36.63 -19.91 1.93
CA GLY A 91 37.53 -20.32 3.02
C GLY A 91 37.64 -21.83 3.16
N HIS A 92 36.52 -22.55 3.06
CA HIS A 92 36.53 -24.02 3.07
C HIS A 92 37.26 -24.62 1.86
N LYS A 93 37.06 -24.06 0.65
CA LYS A 93 37.80 -24.48 -0.55
C LYS A 93 39.30 -24.28 -0.38
N ALA A 94 39.74 -23.09 0.04
CA ALA A 94 41.16 -22.81 0.27
C ALA A 94 41.78 -23.76 1.32
N ARG A 95 41.05 -24.08 2.39
CA ARG A 95 41.50 -25.06 3.38
C ARG A 95 41.59 -26.47 2.79
N ALA A 96 40.60 -26.89 2.01
CA ALA A 96 40.60 -28.18 1.35
C ALA A 96 41.79 -28.30 0.38
N ASP A 97 42.01 -27.29 -0.46
CA ASP A 97 43.15 -27.24 -1.39
C ASP A 97 44.47 -27.36 -0.64
N LYS A 98 44.64 -26.63 0.48
CA LYS A 98 45.82 -26.76 1.34
C LYS A 98 46.00 -28.19 1.86
N ILE A 99 44.94 -28.84 2.33
CA ILE A 99 45.02 -30.21 2.87
C ILE A 99 45.40 -31.21 1.76
N LEU A 100 44.81 -31.06 0.58
CA LEU A 100 45.04 -31.92 -0.57
C LEU A 100 46.43 -31.73 -1.17
N SER A 101 46.98 -30.50 -1.14
CA SER A 101 48.33 -30.20 -1.63
C SER A 101 49.43 -30.49 -0.61
N THR A 102 49.09 -30.68 0.67
CA THR A 102 50.09 -30.96 1.71
C THR A 102 50.50 -32.44 1.66
N PRO A 103 51.79 -32.76 1.49
CA PRO A 103 52.27 -34.14 1.50
C PRO A 103 52.01 -34.84 2.84
N ALA A 104 52.12 -36.17 2.84
CA ALA A 104 52.03 -36.98 4.05
C ALA A 104 53.19 -36.64 5.01
N ALA A 105 52.89 -36.50 6.29
CA ALA A 105 53.90 -36.19 7.32
C ALA A 105 54.92 -37.33 7.49
N VAL A 106 54.46 -38.58 7.32
CA VAL A 106 55.29 -39.79 7.32
C VAL A 106 55.06 -40.53 6.01
N PRO A 107 55.96 -40.40 5.03
CA PRO A 107 55.85 -41.11 3.75
C PRO A 107 55.76 -42.63 3.98
N GLY A 108 54.77 -43.28 3.37
CA GLY A 108 54.57 -44.73 3.48
C GLY A 108 53.78 -45.21 4.71
N ASP A 109 53.56 -44.36 5.71
CA ASP A 109 52.74 -44.68 6.89
C ASP A 109 51.52 -43.73 6.98
N ALA A 110 50.39 -44.19 6.46
CA ALA A 110 49.14 -43.45 6.47
C ALA A 110 48.58 -43.26 7.89
N CYS A 111 48.81 -44.22 8.80
CA CYS A 111 48.27 -44.16 10.15
C CYS A 111 49.03 -43.12 11.00
N ALA A 112 50.37 -43.14 10.95
CA ALA A 112 51.20 -42.14 11.62
C ALA A 112 50.95 -40.73 11.05
N SER A 113 50.79 -40.61 9.73
CA SER A 113 50.46 -39.33 9.08
C SER A 113 49.09 -38.78 9.50
N ALA A 114 48.08 -39.64 9.66
CA ALA A 114 46.75 -39.24 10.13
C ALA A 114 46.77 -38.79 11.59
N GLN A 115 47.49 -39.51 12.47
CA GLN A 115 47.65 -39.12 13.87
C GLN A 115 48.33 -37.75 14.01
N ALA A 116 49.39 -37.49 13.23
CA ALA A 116 50.06 -36.19 13.22
C ALA A 116 49.12 -35.03 12.82
N ARG A 117 48.30 -35.22 11.78
CA ARG A 117 47.31 -34.22 11.35
C ARG A 117 46.22 -33.96 12.39
N VAL A 118 45.74 -35.00 13.07
CA VAL A 118 44.74 -34.85 14.16
C VAL A 118 45.33 -34.12 15.36
N ALA A 119 46.58 -34.42 15.73
CA ALA A 119 47.28 -33.73 16.81
C ALA A 119 47.44 -32.24 16.52
N GLU A 120 47.83 -31.87 15.28
CA GLU A 120 47.93 -30.47 14.84
C GLU A 120 46.57 -29.75 14.88
N LEU A 121 45.49 -30.40 14.44
CA LEU A 121 44.13 -29.85 14.49
C LEU A 121 43.62 -29.64 15.92
N LEU A 122 43.95 -30.56 16.84
CA LEU A 122 43.61 -30.43 18.26
C LEU A 122 44.41 -29.31 18.92
N ALA A 123 45.70 -29.18 18.61
CA ALA A 123 46.54 -28.08 19.09
C ALA A 123 46.02 -26.72 18.62
N SER A 124 45.65 -26.62 17.34
CA SER A 124 45.09 -25.39 16.73
C SER A 124 43.74 -24.98 17.35
N ARG A 125 42.90 -25.95 17.73
CA ARG A 125 41.63 -25.67 18.43
C ARG A 125 41.85 -25.22 19.87
N LYS A 126 42.87 -25.75 20.54
CA LYS A 126 43.23 -25.34 21.91
C LYS A 126 43.78 -23.92 21.96
N THR A 127 44.44 -23.44 20.91
CA THR A 127 44.95 -22.07 20.81
C THR A 127 43.95 -21.08 20.19
N GLY A 128 43.00 -21.55 19.38
CA GLY A 128 41.96 -20.72 18.74
C GLY A 128 40.65 -20.55 19.52
N GLY A 129 40.50 -21.17 20.69
CA GLY A 129 39.26 -21.18 21.50
C GLY A 129 39.00 -19.90 22.32
N GLY A 130 39.37 -18.72 21.81
CA GLY A 130 39.28 -17.45 22.54
C GLY A 130 38.87 -16.25 21.68
N GLN A 131 38.05 -16.46 20.64
CA GLN A 131 37.32 -15.40 19.94
C GLN A 131 35.94 -15.91 19.50
#